data_AF-A0A382E8F6-F1
#
_entry.id   AF-A0A382E8F6-F1
#
_cell.length_a   1.000
_cell.length_b   1.000
_cell.length_c   1.000
_cell.angle_alpha   90.00
_cell.angle_beta   90.00
_cell.angle_gamma   90.00
#
_symmetry.space_group_name_H-M   'P 1'
#
loop_
_entity.id
_entity.type
_entity.pdbx_description
1 polymer ?
#
loop_
_entity_poly.entity_id
_entity_poly.type
_entity_poly.pdbx_seq_one_letter_code
_entity_poly.pdbx_strand_id
1 'polypeptide(L)'
;MFFPVLLAVCGQDPDFNFTINVSGGGYGYDLVIGFSLDASDKYDPGIDKYAPPPSPPGTFDAALWWNNDRWYSQIVHGDTSDLIEHAWNIQLQYPENDFISLHWDNGCIAPLGTFILQDAFGGELVNVDMTAVDNVTLDNPELRTIQLKVTPKLYFPKQPPAGFEFTPIPVSGTFIGTITINGQSAKGCDWLAAFDENGNCAGSRALIINDGLAWTNIPIYGDDSTTPDVDEG
;
A
#
# COMPACT_ATOMS: atom_id res chain seq x y z
N MET A 1 5.18 -15.51 -42.19
CA MET A 1 4.38 -14.29 -41.97
C MET A 1 4.54 -13.95 -40.49
N PHE A 2 5.45 -13.03 -40.17
CA PHE A 2 5.69 -12.59 -38.80
C PHE A 2 4.57 -11.62 -38.43
N PHE A 3 3.74 -11.97 -37.46
CA PHE A 3 2.93 -10.98 -36.76
C PHE A 3 3.87 -10.22 -35.82
N PRO A 4 4.04 -8.89 -35.94
CA PRO A 4 4.59 -8.13 -34.85
C PRO A 4 3.57 -8.20 -33.72
N VAL A 5 3.89 -8.91 -32.65
CA VAL A 5 3.22 -8.68 -31.37
C VAL A 5 3.65 -7.27 -30.98
N LEU A 6 2.74 -6.31 -31.12
CA LEU A 6 2.91 -5.01 -30.49
C LEU A 6 2.82 -5.27 -28.98
N LEU A 7 3.96 -5.47 -28.33
CA LEU A 7 4.05 -5.29 -26.90
C LEU A 7 3.89 -3.79 -26.66
N ALA A 8 2.65 -3.34 -26.47
CA ALA A 8 2.45 -2.06 -25.83
C ALA A 8 3.00 -2.22 -24.42
N VAL A 9 4.18 -1.67 -24.17
CA VAL A 9 4.57 -1.32 -22.80
C VAL A 9 3.58 -0.23 -22.43
N CYS A 10 2.46 -0.62 -21.80
CA CYS A 10 1.58 0.34 -21.14
C CYS A 10 2.48 1.18 -20.23
N GLY A 11 2.29 2.51 -20.25
CA GLY A 11 2.89 3.39 -19.25
C GLY A 11 2.75 2.73 -17.88
N GLN A 12 3.85 2.61 -17.16
CA GLN A 12 3.80 2.08 -15.81
C GLN A 12 3.38 3.27 -14.97
N ASP A 13 2.15 3.27 -14.49
CA ASP A 13 1.56 4.34 -13.69
C ASP A 13 1.45 3.87 -12.23
N PRO A 14 1.58 4.75 -11.22
CA PRO A 14 1.36 4.36 -9.83
C PRO A 14 -0.12 4.01 -9.61
N ASP A 15 -0.38 2.76 -9.20
CA ASP A 15 -1.72 2.25 -8.91
C ASP A 15 -1.71 1.44 -7.62
N PHE A 16 -1.93 2.13 -6.50
CA PHE A 16 -1.97 1.55 -5.16
C PHE A 16 -2.68 2.49 -4.18
N ASN A 17 -3.16 1.94 -3.07
CA ASN A 17 -3.53 2.72 -1.90
C ASN A 17 -3.00 2.04 -0.65
N PHE A 18 -2.90 2.80 0.43
CA PHE A 18 -2.53 2.30 1.74
C PHE A 18 -3.36 2.99 2.83
N THR A 19 -3.33 2.41 4.02
CA THR A 19 -4.12 2.86 5.16
C THR A 19 -3.23 3.31 6.30
N ILE A 20 -3.56 4.47 6.87
CA ILE A 20 -3.06 4.93 8.16
C ILE A 20 -4.21 4.80 9.17
N ASN A 21 -4.05 3.92 10.15
CA ASN A 21 -4.97 3.82 11.27
C ASN A 21 -4.64 4.96 12.25
N VAL A 22 -5.59 5.87 12.46
CA VAL A 22 -5.46 7.01 13.38
C VAL A 22 -6.31 6.78 14.62
N SER A 23 -5.77 7.10 15.79
CA SER A 23 -6.50 6.90 17.06
C SER A 23 -6.13 7.92 18.13
N GLY A 24 -7.10 8.24 19.00
CA GLY A 24 -6.97 9.17 20.11
C GLY A 24 -8.22 9.11 21.01
N GLY A 25 -8.06 9.37 22.31
CA GLY A 25 -9.18 9.43 23.26
C GLY A 25 -10.02 8.14 23.36
N GLY A 26 -9.44 6.98 23.01
CA GLY A 26 -10.12 5.68 23.03
C GLY A 26 -10.90 5.32 21.77
N TYR A 27 -10.82 6.13 20.71
CA TYR A 27 -11.47 5.86 19.42
C TYR A 27 -10.44 5.89 18.29
N GLY A 28 -10.74 5.24 17.16
CA GLY A 28 -9.86 5.24 15.99
C GLY A 28 -10.60 4.85 14.71
N TYR A 29 -10.00 5.20 13.58
CA TYR A 29 -10.51 4.95 12.24
C TYR A 29 -9.38 5.05 11.21
N ASP A 30 -9.74 4.86 9.94
CA ASP A 30 -8.78 4.73 8.85
C ASP A 30 -8.75 5.98 7.99
N LEU A 31 -7.53 6.41 7.64
CA LEU A 31 -7.27 7.32 6.53
C LEU A 31 -6.69 6.51 5.37
N VAL A 32 -7.30 6.61 4.19
CA VAL A 32 -6.89 5.88 2.98
C VAL A 32 -6.35 6.88 1.96
N ILE A 33 -5.16 6.61 1.44
CA ILE A 33 -4.43 7.52 0.54
C ILE A 33 -3.83 6.67 -0.57
N GLY A 34 -3.83 7.17 -1.81
CA GLY A 34 -3.27 6.43 -2.92
C GLY A 34 -3.31 7.15 -4.24
N PHE A 35 -2.95 6.38 -5.27
CA PHE A 35 -2.93 6.74 -6.67
C PHE A 35 -3.68 5.67 -7.44
N SER A 36 -4.47 6.06 -8.44
CA SER A 36 -5.07 5.10 -9.36
C SER A 36 -5.35 5.74 -10.72
N LEU A 37 -5.23 4.93 -11.78
CA LEU A 37 -5.60 5.33 -13.13
C LEU A 37 -7.10 5.59 -13.28
N ASP A 38 -7.91 4.91 -12.48
CA ASP A 38 -9.37 5.02 -12.50
C ASP A 38 -9.90 6.17 -11.63
N ALA A 39 -9.01 6.84 -10.88
CA ALA A 39 -9.34 7.98 -10.03
C ALA A 39 -9.03 9.32 -10.73
N SER A 40 -9.51 10.39 -10.14
CA SER A 40 -9.29 11.78 -10.52
C SER A 40 -8.73 12.57 -9.35
N ASP A 41 -8.19 13.77 -9.59
CA ASP A 41 -7.77 14.67 -8.50
C ASP A 41 -8.94 15.37 -7.78
N LYS A 42 -10.16 14.89 -8.02
CA LYS A 42 -11.41 15.37 -7.45
C LYS A 42 -12.04 14.26 -6.61
N TYR A 43 -13.35 14.34 -6.38
CA TYR A 43 -14.10 13.30 -5.69
C TYR A 43 -14.55 12.23 -6.69
N ASP A 44 -14.20 10.98 -6.40
CA ASP A 44 -14.61 9.79 -7.14
C ASP A 44 -15.58 8.93 -6.32
N PRO A 45 -16.85 8.80 -6.74
CA PRO A 45 -17.85 8.03 -6.01
C PRO A 45 -17.47 6.55 -5.85
N GLY A 46 -17.41 6.08 -4.61
CA GLY A 46 -17.08 4.68 -4.29
C GLY A 46 -15.58 4.41 -4.14
N ILE A 47 -14.73 5.40 -4.44
CA ILE A 47 -13.28 5.38 -4.24
C ILE A 47 -12.93 6.30 -3.06
N ASP A 48 -13.44 7.53 -3.11
CA ASP A 48 -13.17 8.55 -2.09
C ASP A 48 -14.26 8.64 -1.03
N LYS A 49 -13.89 9.27 0.09
CA LYS A 49 -14.78 9.56 1.19
C LYS A 49 -14.41 10.87 1.85
N TYR A 50 -15.28 11.86 1.73
CA TYR A 50 -15.15 13.10 2.50
C TYR A 50 -15.20 12.82 4.00
N ALA A 51 -14.36 13.52 4.75
CA ALA A 51 -14.47 13.61 6.19
C ALA A 51 -15.57 14.63 6.57
N PRO A 52 -16.27 14.43 7.69
CA PRO A 52 -17.20 15.43 8.20
C PRO A 52 -16.46 16.73 8.59
N PRO A 53 -17.19 17.80 8.97
CA PRO A 53 -16.57 18.96 9.63
C PRO A 53 -15.76 18.53 10.86
N PRO A 54 -14.70 19.28 11.23
CA PRO A 54 -13.89 18.96 12.41
C PRO A 54 -14.74 18.79 13.67
N SER A 55 -14.39 17.80 14.48
CA SER A 55 -15.06 17.58 15.77
C SER A 55 -14.86 18.78 16.71
N PRO A 56 -15.67 18.95 17.77
CA PRO A 56 -15.46 20.02 18.75
C PRO A 56 -14.09 19.92 19.45
N PRO A 57 -13.43 21.05 19.79
CA PRO A 57 -12.15 21.03 20.50
C PRO A 57 -12.18 20.16 21.77
N GLY A 58 -11.09 19.43 22.03
CA GLY A 58 -10.98 18.47 23.13
C GLY A 58 -11.47 17.06 22.76
N THR A 59 -11.99 16.86 21.55
CA THR A 59 -12.31 15.53 21.01
C THR A 59 -11.34 15.15 19.90
N PHE A 60 -10.99 13.87 19.83
CA PHE A 60 -10.11 13.34 18.81
C PHE A 60 -10.71 13.53 17.40
N ASP A 61 -9.92 14.09 16.49
CA ASP A 61 -10.22 14.13 15.06
C ASP A 61 -8.93 14.11 14.23
N ALA A 62 -8.99 13.49 13.07
CA ALA A 62 -7.91 13.40 12.11
C ALA A 62 -8.51 13.29 10.70
N ALA A 63 -8.03 14.09 9.75
CA ALA A 63 -8.49 14.02 8.38
C ALA A 63 -7.38 14.42 7.42
N LEU A 64 -7.38 13.81 6.24
CA LEU A 64 -6.58 14.28 5.13
C LEU A 64 -7.11 15.64 4.68
N TRP A 65 -6.20 16.52 4.26
CA TRP A 65 -6.50 17.81 3.70
C TRP A 65 -5.83 17.93 2.33
N TRP A 66 -6.67 17.98 1.31
CA TRP A 66 -6.26 18.02 -0.10
C TRP A 66 -7.22 18.90 -0.89
N ASN A 67 -6.68 19.77 -1.75
CA ASN A 67 -7.46 20.68 -2.59
C ASN A 67 -8.57 21.47 -1.87
N ASN A 68 -8.29 21.93 -0.63
CA ASN A 68 -9.22 22.65 0.26
C ASN A 68 -10.40 21.84 0.82
N ASP A 69 -10.37 20.53 0.68
CA ASP A 69 -11.38 19.63 1.22
C ASP A 69 -10.78 18.67 2.27
N ARG A 70 -11.65 18.10 3.11
CA ARG A 70 -11.29 17.12 4.14
C ARG A 70 -11.70 15.72 3.72
N TRP A 71 -10.81 14.74 3.90
CA TRP A 71 -11.02 13.37 3.42
C TRP A 71 -10.67 12.32 4.46
N TYR A 72 -11.45 11.24 4.49
CA TYR A 72 -11.07 9.97 5.09
C TYR A 72 -10.47 9.01 4.05
N SER A 73 -10.91 9.09 2.80
CA SER A 73 -10.27 8.40 1.68
C SER A 73 -10.05 9.41 0.56
N GLN A 74 -8.80 9.54 0.12
CA GLN A 74 -8.45 10.30 -1.08
C GLN A 74 -7.46 9.50 -1.93
N ILE A 75 -7.95 9.00 -3.06
CA ILE A 75 -7.13 8.39 -4.10
C ILE A 75 -7.08 9.37 -5.25
N VAL A 76 -5.88 9.84 -5.60
CA VAL A 76 -5.69 10.81 -6.69
C VAL A 76 -5.43 10.09 -8.01
N HIS A 77 -5.46 10.83 -9.13
CA HIS A 77 -5.04 10.25 -10.39
C HIS A 77 -3.58 9.80 -10.28
N GLY A 78 -3.27 8.64 -10.83
CA GLY A 78 -1.90 8.12 -10.88
C GLY A 78 -1.48 7.91 -12.32
N ASP A 79 -0.53 8.71 -12.79
CA ASP A 79 0.15 8.50 -14.07
C ASP A 79 1.68 8.61 -13.97
N THR A 80 2.39 8.38 -15.09
CA THR A 80 3.87 8.48 -15.13
C THR A 80 4.44 9.83 -14.66
N SER A 81 3.65 10.92 -14.70
CA SER A 81 4.04 12.23 -14.20
C SER A 81 3.96 12.35 -12.67
N ASP A 82 3.24 11.42 -12.02
CA ASP A 82 3.09 11.35 -10.57
C ASP A 82 4.23 10.61 -9.85
N LEU A 83 5.29 10.20 -10.56
CA LEU A 83 6.50 9.58 -9.99
C LEU A 83 7.44 10.60 -9.31
N ILE A 84 6.86 11.65 -8.74
CA ILE A 84 7.52 12.73 -8.02
C ILE A 84 6.99 12.79 -6.59
N GLU A 85 7.58 13.65 -5.75
CA GLU A 85 7.07 13.85 -4.39
C GLU A 85 5.73 14.59 -4.41
N HIS A 86 4.75 14.00 -3.73
CA HIS A 86 3.43 14.56 -3.45
C HIS A 86 3.26 14.75 -1.94
N ALA A 87 2.49 15.76 -1.54
CA ALA A 87 2.30 16.11 -0.15
C ALA A 87 0.83 16.24 0.23
N TRP A 88 0.39 15.43 1.19
CA TRP A 88 -0.90 15.59 1.86
C TRP A 88 -0.67 16.20 3.24
N ASN A 89 -1.58 17.07 3.65
CA ASN A 89 -1.64 17.47 5.05
C ASN A 89 -2.62 16.54 5.76
N ILE A 90 -2.27 16.11 6.96
CA ILE A 90 -3.16 15.44 7.90
C ILE A 90 -3.45 16.44 9.00
N GLN A 91 -4.70 16.90 9.06
CA GLN A 91 -5.19 17.76 10.14
C GLN A 91 -5.42 16.91 11.38
N LEU A 92 -5.03 17.44 12.55
CA LEU A 92 -5.06 16.74 13.82
C LEU A 92 -5.80 17.59 14.85
N GLN A 93 -6.70 16.96 15.60
CA GLN A 93 -7.32 17.53 16.79
C GLN A 93 -7.13 16.58 17.95
N TYR A 94 -6.48 17.09 18.99
CA TYR A 94 -6.13 16.29 20.14
C TYR A 94 -7.34 16.07 21.06
N PRO A 95 -7.53 14.83 21.53
CA PRO A 95 -8.41 14.53 22.66
C PRO A 95 -7.84 15.12 23.97
N GLU A 96 -8.63 15.09 25.06
CA GLU A 96 -8.21 15.58 26.39
C GLU A 96 -6.93 14.95 26.95
N ASN A 97 -6.56 13.75 26.50
CA ASN A 97 -5.32 13.10 26.93
C ASN A 97 -4.10 13.51 26.09
N ASP A 98 -4.25 14.41 25.11
CA ASP A 98 -3.16 15.01 24.33
C ASP A 98 -2.31 14.02 23.51
N PHE A 99 -2.80 12.79 23.31
CA PHE A 99 -2.12 11.77 22.48
C PHE A 99 -2.94 11.41 21.24
N ILE A 100 -2.27 11.39 20.10
CA ILE A 100 -2.76 10.77 18.86
C ILE A 100 -1.74 9.73 18.41
N SER A 101 -2.19 8.52 18.08
CA SER A 101 -1.34 7.47 17.50
C SER A 101 -1.72 7.25 16.05
N LEU A 102 -0.70 7.22 15.18
CA LEU A 102 -0.82 6.82 13.79
C LEU A 102 -0.09 5.49 13.64
N HIS A 103 -0.72 4.54 12.95
CA HIS A 103 -0.16 3.22 12.67
C HIS A 103 -0.41 2.86 11.20
N TRP A 104 0.51 2.13 10.59
CA TRP A 104 0.41 1.68 9.20
C TRP A 104 1.15 0.36 9.04
N ASP A 105 1.03 -0.26 7.88
CA ASP A 105 1.74 -1.48 7.55
C ASP A 105 3.00 -1.14 6.74
N ASN A 106 4.14 -1.06 7.43
CA ASN A 106 5.41 -0.65 6.82
C ASN A 106 5.88 -1.62 5.73
N GLY A 107 5.63 -2.92 5.90
CA GLY A 107 5.93 -3.95 4.90
C GLY A 107 5.11 -3.79 3.63
N CYS A 108 3.83 -3.42 3.77
CA CYS A 108 2.95 -3.14 2.63
C CYS A 108 3.39 -1.91 1.83
N ILE A 109 3.84 -0.83 2.49
CA ILE A 109 4.16 0.44 1.81
C ILE A 109 5.61 0.55 1.34
N ALA A 110 6.56 -0.13 1.98
CA ALA A 110 7.97 -0.11 1.60
C ALA A 110 8.25 -0.34 0.10
N PRO A 111 7.59 -1.30 -0.59
CA PRO A 111 7.83 -1.50 -2.02
C PRO A 111 7.10 -0.48 -2.91
N LEU A 112 6.14 0.29 -2.37
CA LEU A 112 5.29 1.21 -3.14
C LEU A 112 6.01 2.54 -3.47
N GLY A 113 7.07 2.91 -2.76
CA GLY A 113 7.63 4.25 -2.85
C GLY A 113 8.48 4.67 -1.65
N THR A 114 8.54 5.98 -1.41
CA THR A 114 9.06 6.57 -0.17
C THR A 114 7.93 7.29 0.55
N PHE A 115 7.83 7.13 1.86
CA PHE A 115 6.73 7.64 2.67
C PHE A 115 7.28 8.29 3.93
N ILE A 116 7.22 9.61 4.01
CA ILE A 116 7.74 10.38 5.14
C ILE A 116 6.60 11.14 5.82
N LEU A 117 6.41 10.93 7.13
CA LEU A 117 5.60 11.80 7.97
C LEU A 117 6.49 12.88 8.58
N GLN A 118 6.21 14.14 8.24
CA GLN A 118 7.02 15.27 8.65
C GLN A 118 6.16 16.38 9.24
N ASP A 119 6.59 16.97 10.35
CA ASP A 119 5.96 18.18 10.87
C ASP A 119 6.16 19.40 9.93
N ALA A 120 5.37 20.45 10.14
CA ALA A 120 5.42 21.67 9.33
C ALA A 120 6.70 22.53 9.54
N PHE A 121 7.51 22.23 10.56
CA PHE A 121 8.78 22.90 10.87
C PHE A 121 9.98 22.19 10.22
N GLY A 122 9.75 21.40 9.18
CA GLY A 122 10.83 20.78 8.40
C GLY A 122 11.46 19.56 9.07
N GLY A 123 10.73 18.92 10.00
CA GLY A 123 11.16 17.67 10.62
C GLY A 123 11.88 17.83 11.96
N GLU A 124 11.78 18.98 12.61
CA GLU A 124 12.40 19.21 13.92
C GLU A 124 11.68 18.46 15.05
N LEU A 125 10.36 18.25 14.93
CA LEU A 125 9.54 17.59 15.94
C LEU A 125 9.20 16.15 15.55
N VAL A 126 8.85 15.93 14.28
CA VAL A 126 8.45 14.65 13.71
C VAL A 126 9.05 14.54 12.32
N ASN A 127 9.88 13.53 12.11
CA ASN A 127 10.40 13.16 10.81
C ASN A 127 10.55 11.64 10.78
N VAL A 128 9.52 10.95 10.31
CA VAL A 128 9.39 9.51 10.38
C VAL A 128 9.38 8.92 8.98
N ASP A 129 10.34 8.04 8.73
CA ASP A 129 10.30 7.14 7.57
C ASP A 129 9.34 5.99 7.87
N MET A 130 8.18 6.02 7.21
CA MET A 130 7.12 5.04 7.41
C MET A 130 7.49 3.65 6.87
N THR A 131 8.54 3.53 6.07
CA THR A 131 9.02 2.22 5.60
C THR A 131 9.92 1.53 6.63
N ALA A 132 10.48 2.29 7.57
CA ALA A 132 11.40 1.80 8.60
C ALA A 132 10.70 1.44 9.93
N VAL A 133 9.59 2.10 10.23
CA VAL A 133 8.77 1.87 11.44
C VAL A 133 7.30 1.78 11.06
N ASP A 134 6.46 1.20 11.92
CA ASP A 134 5.03 0.93 11.68
C ASP A 134 4.09 1.88 12.43
N ASN A 135 4.62 2.80 13.24
CA ASN A 135 3.82 3.73 14.02
C ASN A 135 4.55 5.03 14.39
N VAL A 136 3.77 6.05 14.74
CA VAL A 136 4.23 7.24 15.46
C VAL A 136 3.16 7.68 16.46
N THR A 137 3.59 8.07 17.67
CA THR A 137 2.74 8.73 18.65
C THR A 137 3.07 10.22 18.67
N LEU A 138 2.04 11.05 18.56
CA LEU A 138 2.11 12.49 18.65
C LEU A 138 1.59 12.91 20.03
N ASP A 139 2.41 13.64 20.77
CA ASP A 139 2.18 14.03 22.17
C ASP A 139 2.30 15.55 22.38
N ASN A 140 2.29 16.32 21.28
CA ASN A 140 2.38 17.77 21.30
C ASN A 140 1.10 18.39 20.70
N PRO A 141 0.15 18.85 21.52
CA PRO A 141 -1.11 19.45 21.07
C PRO A 141 -0.98 20.69 20.16
N GLU A 142 0.20 21.32 20.14
CA GLU A 142 0.48 22.43 19.22
C GLU A 142 0.69 21.94 17.78
N LEU A 143 1.04 20.66 17.58
CA LEU A 143 1.19 20.04 16.26
C LEU A 143 -0.17 19.63 15.68
N ARG A 144 -0.91 20.61 15.16
CA ARG A 144 -2.25 20.40 14.59
C ARG A 144 -2.27 19.94 13.13
N THR A 145 -1.11 19.86 12.50
CA THR A 145 -0.96 19.36 11.14
C THR A 145 0.36 18.60 11.04
N ILE A 146 0.31 17.42 10.42
CA ILE A 146 1.50 16.71 9.96
C ILE A 146 1.40 16.52 8.46
N GLN A 147 2.52 16.60 7.75
CA GLN A 147 2.58 16.40 6.31
C GLN A 147 3.01 14.97 6.01
N LEU A 148 2.25 14.28 5.17
CA LEU A 148 2.64 13.04 4.54
C LEU A 148 3.25 13.37 3.18
N LYS A 149 4.52 13.01 3.00
CA LYS A 149 5.21 13.09 1.72
C LYS A 149 5.32 11.70 1.12
N VAL A 150 4.81 11.55 -0.09
CA VAL A 150 4.85 10.29 -0.84
C VAL A 150 5.57 10.53 -2.15
N THR A 151 6.62 9.77 -2.42
CA THR A 151 7.14 9.63 -3.78
C THR A 151 6.80 8.22 -4.25
N PRO A 152 5.78 8.05 -5.09
CA PRO A 152 5.44 6.77 -5.66
C PRO A 152 6.63 6.24 -6.44
N LYS A 153 6.87 4.95 -6.31
CA LYS A 153 7.63 4.22 -7.30
C LYS A 153 6.64 3.51 -8.19
N LEU A 154 7.14 3.07 -9.34
CA LEU A 154 6.47 2.02 -10.08
C LEU A 154 6.38 0.81 -9.17
N TYR A 155 5.22 0.68 -8.52
CA TYR A 155 4.93 -0.48 -7.74
C TYR A 155 4.47 -1.55 -8.71
N PHE A 156 5.29 -2.58 -8.82
CA PHE A 156 4.94 -3.77 -9.55
C PHE A 156 4.31 -4.76 -8.56
N PRO A 157 2.98 -4.92 -8.48
CA PRO A 157 2.44 -6.22 -8.07
C PRO A 157 2.73 -7.32 -9.13
N LYS A 158 3.64 -7.06 -10.08
CA LYS A 158 4.09 -7.94 -11.15
C LYS A 158 5.53 -8.45 -10.97
N GLN A 159 6.35 -7.81 -10.15
CA GLN A 159 7.67 -8.34 -9.78
C GLN A 159 7.58 -8.89 -8.36
N PRO A 160 7.90 -10.17 -8.18
CA PRO A 160 7.85 -10.79 -6.86
C PRO A 160 8.91 -10.20 -5.92
N PRO A 161 8.73 -10.30 -4.58
CA PRO A 161 9.75 -9.96 -3.61
C PRO A 161 11.08 -10.69 -3.90
N ALA A 162 12.19 -10.15 -3.40
CA ALA A 162 13.48 -10.82 -3.54
C ALA A 162 13.44 -12.24 -2.96
N GLY A 163 13.82 -13.24 -3.77
CA GLY A 163 13.73 -14.66 -3.46
C GLY A 163 12.42 -15.33 -3.89
N PHE A 164 11.47 -14.59 -4.47
CA PHE A 164 10.19 -15.12 -4.97
C PHE A 164 10.16 -15.16 -6.51
N GLU A 165 11.29 -14.94 -7.18
CA GLU A 165 11.45 -14.99 -8.63
C GLU A 165 11.37 -16.43 -9.17
N PHE A 166 10.67 -16.62 -10.30
CA PHE A 166 10.54 -17.91 -10.98
C PHE A 166 10.31 -17.72 -12.49
N THR A 167 10.60 -18.73 -13.29
CA THR A 167 10.42 -18.81 -14.74
C THR A 167 9.24 -19.72 -15.04
N PRO A 168 8.17 -19.19 -15.66
CA PRO A 168 7.05 -20.02 -16.08
C PRO A 168 7.47 -21.05 -17.15
N ILE A 169 7.15 -22.33 -16.91
CA ILE A 169 7.30 -23.41 -17.90
C ILE A 169 5.93 -24.04 -18.25
N PRO A 170 5.82 -24.86 -19.32
CA PRO A 170 4.53 -25.44 -19.74
C PRO A 170 3.90 -26.45 -18.78
N VAL A 171 4.61 -26.88 -17.72
CA VAL A 171 4.13 -27.85 -16.74
C VAL A 171 3.95 -27.17 -15.39
N SER A 172 2.70 -27.10 -14.91
CA SER A 172 2.39 -26.57 -13.59
C SER A 172 1.16 -27.22 -12.97
N GLY A 173 1.10 -27.22 -11.64
CA GLY A 173 -0.13 -27.34 -10.86
C GLY A 173 -0.65 -25.94 -10.49
N THR A 174 -1.93 -25.81 -10.15
CA THR A 174 -2.46 -24.54 -9.62
C THR A 174 -3.00 -24.76 -8.21
N PHE A 175 -2.51 -23.97 -7.26
CA PHE A 175 -3.08 -23.89 -5.92
C PHE A 175 -4.09 -22.74 -5.87
N ILE A 176 -5.32 -23.04 -5.43
CA ILE A 176 -6.39 -22.06 -5.27
C ILE A 176 -6.91 -22.17 -3.83
N GLY A 177 -6.98 -21.05 -3.13
CA GLY A 177 -7.48 -21.05 -1.76
C GLY A 177 -7.59 -19.66 -1.17
N THR A 178 -8.15 -19.61 0.03
CA THR A 178 -8.11 -18.43 0.89
C THR A 178 -6.89 -18.49 1.80
N ILE A 179 -6.28 -17.32 2.06
CA ILE A 179 -5.06 -17.23 2.86
C ILE A 179 -5.36 -16.49 4.16
N THR A 180 -4.96 -17.10 5.27
CA THR A 180 -5.01 -16.50 6.60
C THR A 180 -3.65 -16.54 7.26
N ILE A 181 -3.24 -15.44 7.89
CA ILE A 181 -2.03 -15.36 8.71
C ILE A 181 -2.48 -15.27 10.16
N ASN A 182 -2.06 -16.24 10.99
CA ASN A 182 -2.47 -16.34 12.41
C ASN A 182 -4.00 -16.32 12.64
N GLY A 183 -4.76 -16.91 11.70
CA GLY A 183 -6.23 -16.97 11.77
C GLY A 183 -6.95 -15.67 11.38
N GLN A 184 -6.23 -14.63 10.95
CA GLN A 184 -6.80 -13.43 10.33
C GLN A 184 -6.64 -13.48 8.82
N SER A 185 -7.57 -12.90 8.06
CA SER A 185 -7.40 -12.79 6.60
C SER A 185 -6.12 -12.04 6.29
N ALA A 186 -5.35 -12.54 5.32
CA ALA A 186 -4.20 -11.83 4.79
C ALA A 186 -4.62 -10.53 4.06
N LYS A 187 -3.65 -9.65 3.79
CA LYS A 187 -3.87 -8.31 3.22
C LYS A 187 -3.31 -8.20 1.79
N GLY A 188 -3.69 -7.13 1.08
CA GLY A 188 -3.46 -7.00 -0.36
C GLY A 188 -1.99 -6.90 -0.80
N CYS A 189 -1.05 -6.65 0.10
CA CYS A 189 0.39 -6.65 -0.21
C CYS A 189 1.10 -7.92 0.22
N ASP A 190 0.39 -8.89 0.82
CA ASP A 190 0.96 -10.19 1.13
C ASP A 190 1.20 -10.97 -0.17
N TRP A 191 2.27 -11.75 -0.16
CA TRP A 191 2.63 -12.65 -1.26
C TRP A 191 2.54 -14.09 -0.79
N LEU A 192 2.09 -14.97 -1.68
CA LEU A 192 2.29 -16.40 -1.55
C LEU A 192 3.37 -16.84 -2.53
N ALA A 193 4.30 -17.68 -2.07
CA ALA A 193 5.25 -18.38 -2.90
C ALA A 193 5.31 -19.87 -2.55
N ALA A 194 5.60 -20.68 -3.55
CA ALA A 194 5.89 -22.10 -3.41
C ALA A 194 7.39 -22.32 -3.65
N PHE A 195 8.02 -23.11 -2.79
CA PHE A 195 9.44 -23.44 -2.86
C PHE A 195 9.64 -24.94 -2.96
N ASP A 196 10.70 -25.35 -3.67
CA ASP A 196 11.16 -26.74 -3.70
C ASP A 196 11.98 -27.11 -2.44
N GLU A 197 12.58 -28.30 -2.44
CA GLU A 197 13.40 -28.82 -1.34
C GLU A 197 14.79 -28.16 -1.20
N ASN A 198 15.26 -27.48 -2.25
CA ASN A 198 16.52 -26.75 -2.33
C ASN A 198 16.35 -25.26 -2.01
N GLY A 199 15.11 -24.76 -1.99
CA GLY A 199 14.74 -23.39 -1.67
C GLY A 199 14.62 -22.47 -2.89
N ASN A 200 14.52 -23.00 -4.12
CA ASN A 200 14.18 -22.15 -5.27
C ASN A 200 12.67 -21.91 -5.31
N CYS A 201 12.26 -20.75 -5.82
CA CYS A 201 10.86 -20.40 -5.94
C CYS A 201 10.28 -21.02 -7.21
N ALA A 202 9.30 -21.91 -7.05
CA ALA A 202 8.62 -22.61 -8.13
C ALA A 202 7.32 -21.88 -8.57
N GLY A 203 7.05 -20.70 -8.03
CA GLY A 203 5.85 -19.92 -8.30
C GLY A 203 5.58 -18.93 -7.19
N SER A 204 5.14 -17.73 -7.54
CA SER A 204 4.75 -16.69 -6.58
C SER A 204 3.64 -15.79 -7.13
N ARG A 205 2.85 -15.22 -6.22
CA ARG A 205 1.77 -14.26 -6.58
C ARG A 205 1.38 -13.39 -5.38
N ALA A 206 1.09 -12.11 -5.64
CA ALA A 206 0.38 -11.25 -4.70
C ALA A 206 -1.04 -11.77 -4.42
N LEU A 207 -1.52 -11.61 -3.20
CA LEU A 207 -2.88 -12.04 -2.84
C LEU A 207 -3.95 -11.15 -3.49
N ILE A 208 -5.07 -11.77 -3.86
CA ILE A 208 -6.24 -11.11 -4.42
C ILE A 208 -7.22 -10.86 -3.27
N ILE A 209 -7.50 -9.61 -2.94
CA ILE A 209 -8.50 -9.29 -1.90
C ILE A 209 -9.87 -9.12 -2.55
N ASN A 210 -10.86 -9.86 -2.05
CA ASN A 210 -12.25 -9.75 -2.50
C ASN A 210 -13.18 -9.86 -1.29
N ASP A 211 -14.05 -8.86 -1.10
CA ASP A 211 -15.00 -8.75 0.02
C ASP A 211 -14.36 -9.01 1.41
N GLY A 212 -13.14 -8.53 1.61
CA GLY A 212 -12.39 -8.68 2.87
C GLY A 212 -11.76 -10.07 3.08
N LEU A 213 -11.83 -10.96 2.09
CA LEU A 213 -11.12 -12.24 2.08
C LEU A 213 -9.93 -12.18 1.13
N ALA A 214 -8.79 -12.72 1.57
CA ALA A 214 -7.63 -12.91 0.72
C ALA A 214 -7.70 -14.26 0.00
N TRP A 215 -7.57 -14.20 -1.32
CA TRP A 215 -7.59 -15.32 -2.25
C TRP A 215 -6.28 -15.42 -3.01
N THR A 216 -5.99 -16.60 -3.54
CA THR A 216 -4.89 -16.80 -4.48
C THR A 216 -5.23 -17.88 -5.49
N ASN A 217 -4.56 -17.82 -6.63
CA ASN A 217 -4.56 -18.80 -7.70
C ASN A 217 -3.16 -18.89 -8.30
N ILE A 218 -2.24 -19.48 -7.55
CA ILE A 218 -0.81 -19.52 -7.88
C ILE A 218 -0.51 -20.74 -8.77
N PRO A 219 0.07 -20.54 -9.97
CA PRO A 219 0.70 -21.64 -10.70
C PRO A 219 2.02 -22.02 -10.00
N ILE A 220 2.23 -23.31 -9.81
CA ILE A 220 3.43 -23.90 -9.23
C ILE A 220 4.03 -24.79 -10.31
N TYR A 221 5.21 -24.41 -10.79
CA TYR A 221 5.93 -25.06 -11.87
C TYR A 221 6.73 -26.23 -11.30
N GLY A 222 6.75 -27.34 -12.04
CA GLY A 222 7.60 -28.47 -11.71
C GLY A 222 8.91 -28.40 -12.49
N ASP A 223 9.85 -29.29 -12.19
CA ASP A 223 11.09 -29.42 -12.96
C ASP A 223 10.83 -29.80 -14.44
N ASP A 224 11.51 -29.13 -15.37
CA ASP A 224 11.53 -29.49 -16.79
C ASP A 224 12.61 -30.55 -17.07
N SER A 225 12.19 -31.82 -17.15
CA SER A 225 13.08 -32.94 -17.50
C SER A 225 13.80 -32.83 -18.87
N THR A 226 13.50 -31.82 -19.69
CA THR A 226 14.11 -31.59 -21.01
C THR A 226 15.27 -30.61 -21.01
N THR A 227 15.51 -29.91 -19.89
CA THR A 227 16.68 -29.03 -19.69
C THR A 227 17.76 -29.74 -18.87
N PRO A 228 19.07 -29.44 -19.10
CA PRO A 228 20.16 -30.05 -18.34
C PRO A 228 20.27 -29.50 -16.91
N ASP A 229 19.78 -28.29 -16.71
CA ASP A 229 19.67 -27.63 -15.42
C ASP A 229 18.30 -27.99 -14.83
N VAL A 230 18.25 -28.25 -13.53
CA VAL A 230 17.01 -28.32 -12.76
C VAL A 230 16.37 -26.94 -12.88
N ASP A 231 15.44 -26.81 -13.82
CA ASP A 231 14.75 -25.57 -14.17
C ASP A 231 13.40 -25.63 -13.47
N GLU A 232 13.45 -25.40 -12.15
CA GLU A 232 12.29 -25.29 -11.27
C GLU A 232 11.73 -23.86 -11.33
N GLY A 233 11.67 -23.30 -12.55
CA GLY A 233 11.53 -21.86 -12.77
C GLY A 233 12.82 -21.08 -12.53
#